data_AF-A0A843BJG2-F1
#
_entry.id   AF-A0A843BJG2-F1
#
_cell.length_a   1.000
_cell.length_b   1.000
_cell.length_c   1.000
_cell.angle_alpha   90.00
_cell.angle_beta   90.00
_cell.angle_gamma   90.00
#
_symmetry.space_group_name_H-M   'P 1'
#
loop_
_entity.id
_entity.type
_entity.pdbx_description
1 polymer ?
#
loop_
_entity_poly.entity_id
_entity_poly.type
_entity_poly.pdbx_seq_one_letter_code
_entity_poly.pdbx_strand_id
1 'polypeptide(L)'
;MEPGDGEARASFGVRGGMLYVTATHLVLEGAAGLRIPISEVEACRSRRRVFEVVWGGPRRRRLVLRMSSAPAAAAESAVHTAWRAMP
;
A
#
# COMPACT_ATOMS: atom_id res chain seq x y z
N MET A 1 -5.60 6.70 -14.83
CA MET A 1 -5.91 5.48 -14.06
C MET A 1 -6.10 4.40 -15.09
N GLU A 2 -5.16 3.46 -15.16
CA GLU A 2 -5.25 2.42 -16.18
C GLU A 2 -6.35 1.42 -15.78
N PRO A 3 -7.15 0.90 -16.72
CA PRO A 3 -8.12 -0.14 -16.43
C PRO A 3 -7.38 -1.39 -15.93
N GLY A 4 -7.57 -1.73 -14.65
CA GLY A 4 -6.86 -2.81 -13.95
C GLY A 4 -6.27 -2.39 -12.60
N ASP A 5 -6.19 -1.09 -12.33
CA ASP A 5 -5.79 -0.56 -11.02
C ASP A 5 -6.91 -0.79 -9.98
N GLY A 6 -6.63 -1.63 -8.97
CA GLY A 6 -7.50 -1.81 -7.82
C GLY A 6 -7.40 -0.62 -6.86
N GLU A 7 -8.26 0.38 -7.02
CA GLU A 7 -8.19 1.61 -6.23
C GLU A 7 -8.62 1.39 -4.77
N ALA A 8 -7.67 1.12 -3.88
CA ALA A 8 -7.85 1.28 -2.44
C ALA A 8 -7.33 2.65 -1.99
N ARG A 9 -8.24 3.63 -1.91
CA ARG A 9 -7.93 4.98 -1.45
C ARG A 9 -7.96 5.12 0.06
N ALA A 10 -6.94 5.79 0.57
CA ALA A 10 -6.55 5.63 1.95
C ALA A 10 -5.82 6.88 2.45
N SER A 11 -6.51 7.74 3.22
CA SER A 11 -5.87 8.93 3.78
C SER A 11 -4.98 8.57 4.98
N PHE A 12 -3.75 9.06 4.99
CA PHE A 12 -2.80 8.89 6.10
C PHE A 12 -2.06 10.20 6.45
N GLY A 13 -1.75 10.37 7.74
CA GLY A 13 -0.97 11.50 8.25
C GLY A 13 -1.64 12.88 8.21
N VAL A 14 -0.94 13.89 8.74
CA VAL A 14 -1.45 15.26 9.02
C VAL A 14 -1.54 16.19 7.80
N ARG A 15 -1.14 15.74 6.61
CA ARG A 15 -1.13 16.56 5.36
C ARG A 15 -1.94 15.97 4.20
N GLY A 16 -2.88 15.08 4.48
CA GLY A 16 -3.77 14.54 3.43
C GLY A 16 -3.05 13.61 2.44
N GLY A 17 -2.07 12.82 2.91
CA GLY A 17 -1.42 11.82 2.08
C GLY A 17 -2.39 10.73 1.65
N MET A 18 -2.27 10.25 0.41
CA MET A 18 -3.12 9.21 -0.17
C MET A 18 -2.28 8.00 -0.56
N LEU A 19 -2.73 6.81 -0.17
CA LEU A 19 -2.19 5.55 -0.65
C LEU A 19 -3.01 5.09 -1.85
N TYR A 20 -2.34 4.65 -2.89
CA TYR A 20 -2.88 3.95 -4.04
C TYR A 20 -2.19 2.60 -4.19
N VAL A 21 -2.97 1.60 -4.59
CA VAL A 21 -2.46 0.28 -4.94
C VAL A 21 -2.75 0.07 -6.43
N THR A 22 -1.72 -0.15 -7.21
CA THR A 22 -1.83 -0.53 -8.62
C THR A 22 -1.45 -2.00 -8.76
N ALA A 23 -1.63 -2.57 -9.95
CA ALA A 23 -1.22 -3.95 -10.21
C ALA A 23 0.29 -4.19 -9.98
N THR A 24 1.11 -3.13 -10.05
CA THR A 24 2.57 -3.22 -10.00
C THR A 24 3.21 -2.43 -8.86
N HIS A 25 2.53 -1.44 -8.28
CA HIS A 25 3.09 -0.54 -7.27
C HIS A 25 2.12 -0.19 -6.14
N LEU A 26 2.67 0.00 -4.94
CA LEU A 26 2.09 0.81 -3.88
C LEU A 26 2.63 2.23 -4.02
N VAL A 27 1.75 3.21 -4.16
CA VAL A 27 2.10 4.62 -4.36
C VAL A 27 1.57 5.46 -3.20
N LEU A 28 2.47 6.21 -2.55
CA LEU A 28 2.14 7.16 -1.50
C LEU A 28 2.27 8.59 -2.02
N GLU A 29 1.13 9.22 -2.30
CA GLU A 29 1.07 10.63 -2.62
C GLU A 29 1.06 11.50 -1.36
N GLY A 30 1.69 12.69 -1.44
CA GLY A 30 1.69 13.71 -0.39
C GLY A 30 2.84 13.65 0.63
N ALA A 31 3.46 12.49 0.87
CA ALA A 31 4.52 12.36 1.89
C ALA A 31 5.96 12.30 1.35
N ALA A 32 6.18 11.89 0.09
CA ALA A 32 7.48 11.89 -0.59
C ALA A 32 7.39 11.32 -2.03
N GLY A 33 6.20 10.97 -2.52
CA GLY A 33 6.07 10.22 -3.77
C GLY A 33 6.72 8.83 -3.68
N LEU A 34 6.62 8.18 -2.52
CA LEU A 34 7.20 6.84 -2.32
C LEU A 34 6.44 5.83 -3.19
N ARG A 35 7.19 5.08 -4.01
CA ARG A 35 6.68 4.01 -4.87
C ARG A 35 7.37 2.71 -4.46
N ILE A 36 6.60 1.69 -4.12
CA ILE A 36 7.10 0.37 -3.71
C ILE A 36 6.58 -0.64 -4.74
N PRO A 37 7.44 -1.36 -5.48
CA PRO A 37 6.99 -2.42 -6.38
C PRO A 37 6.27 -3.53 -5.60
N ILE A 38 5.10 -3.98 -6.06
CA ILE A 38 4.37 -5.06 -5.38
C ILE A 38 5.20 -6.36 -5.41
N SER A 39 6.01 -6.57 -6.45
CA SER A 39 6.92 -7.73 -6.56
C SER A 39 7.99 -7.76 -5.46
N GLU A 40 8.29 -6.63 -4.83
CA GLU A 40 9.22 -6.54 -3.71
C GLU A 40 8.52 -6.63 -2.34
N VAL A 41 7.19 -6.64 -2.30
CA VAL A 41 6.43 -6.74 -1.05
C VAL A 41 6.56 -8.15 -0.50
N GLU A 42 7.11 -8.24 0.71
CA GLU A 42 7.32 -9.51 1.41
C GLU A 42 6.17 -9.82 2.38
N ALA A 43 5.56 -8.78 2.93
CA ALA A 43 4.41 -8.90 3.83
C ALA A 43 3.61 -7.60 3.85
N CYS A 44 2.28 -7.72 3.93
CA CYS A 44 1.41 -6.62 4.29
C CYS A 44 0.40 -7.07 5.34
N ARG A 45 0.01 -6.15 6.23
CA ARG A 45 -1.11 -6.39 7.16
C ARG A 45 -1.84 -5.10 7.49
N SER A 46 -3.11 -5.24 7.83
CA SER A 46 -3.84 -4.18 8.51
C SER A 46 -4.20 -4.58 9.94
N ARG A 47 -4.19 -3.60 10.85
CA ARG A 47 -4.70 -3.76 12.20
C ARG A 47 -5.37 -2.49 12.66
N ARG A 48 -6.68 -2.53 12.90
CA ARG A 48 -7.50 -1.36 13.25
C ARG A 48 -7.38 -0.27 12.17
N ARG A 49 -6.70 0.83 12.49
CA ARG A 49 -6.48 2.00 11.63
C ARG A 49 -5.03 2.11 11.17
N VAL A 50 -4.29 1.00 11.17
CA VAL A 50 -2.89 0.94 10.78
C VAL A 50 -2.75 -0.03 9.61
N PHE A 51 -2.07 0.42 8.56
CA PHE A 51 -1.62 -0.43 7.46
C PHE A 51 -0.10 -0.51 7.49
N GLU A 52 0.43 -1.71 7.33
CA GLU A 52 1.85 -1.99 7.42
C GLU A 52 2.29 -2.79 6.20
N VAL A 53 3.41 -2.39 5.60
CA VAL A 53 4.03 -3.11 4.49
C VAL A 53 5.53 -3.27 4.74
N VAL A 54 6.05 -4.44 4.41
CA VAL A 54 7.48 -4.80 4.42
C VAL A 54 7.89 -5.13 2.98
N TRP A 55 9.02 -4.57 2.53
CA TRP A 55 9.57 -4.80 1.19
C TRP A 55 11.10 -4.80 1.17
N GLY A 56 11.74 -5.33 0.12
CA GLY A 56 13.16 -5.05 -0.17
C GLY A 56 14.19 -6.19 -0.05
N GLY A 57 13.81 -7.46 -0.19
CA GLY A 57 14.76 -8.59 -0.35
C GLY A 57 15.78 -8.69 0.81
N PRO A 58 17.11 -8.72 0.54
CA PRO A 58 18.11 -8.88 1.61
C PRO A 58 18.17 -7.70 2.60
N ARG A 59 17.56 -6.53 2.30
CA ARG A 59 17.44 -5.39 3.22
C ARG A 59 15.99 -4.97 3.38
N ARG A 60 15.26 -5.74 4.19
CA ARG A 60 13.86 -5.46 4.58
C ARG A 60 13.67 -4.05 5.10
N ARG A 61 12.80 -3.29 4.44
CA ARG A 61 12.28 -1.98 4.85
C ARG A 61 10.84 -2.15 5.30
N ARG A 62 10.41 -1.34 6.26
CA ARG A 62 9.06 -1.39 6.83
C ARG A 62 8.45 0.00 6.83
N LEU A 63 7.19 0.09 6.41
CA LEU A 63 6.39 1.31 6.37
C LEU A 63 5.12 1.05 7.13
N VAL A 64 4.83 1.95 8.07
CA VAL A 64 3.63 1.90 8.91
C VAL A 64 2.85 3.18 8.68
N LEU A 65 1.62 3.04 8.16
CA LEU A 65 0.72 4.14 7.87
C LEU A 65 -0.42 4.13 8.87
N ARG A 66 -0.67 5.28 9.51
CA ARG A 66 -1.83 5.49 10.37
C ARG A 66 -2.92 6.20 9.56
N MET A 67 -4.10 5.58 9.52
CA MET A 67 -5.18 5.92 8.58
C MET A 67 -6.42 6.43 9.32
N SER A 68 -7.23 7.27 8.70
CA SER A 68 -8.35 7.94 9.37
C SER A 68 -9.58 7.03 9.62
N SER A 69 -9.99 6.14 8.69
CA SER A 69 -11.19 5.28 8.88
C SER A 69 -11.37 4.16 7.83
N ALA A 70 -11.46 2.89 8.23
CA ALA A 70 -11.72 1.72 7.36
C ALA A 70 -10.79 1.41 6.15
N PRO A 71 -9.73 2.14 5.76
CA PRO A 71 -9.16 1.95 4.44
C PRO A 71 -7.94 1.01 4.50
N ALA A 72 -7.54 0.57 5.70
CA ALA A 72 -6.35 -0.23 5.93
C ALA A 72 -6.59 -1.68 5.50
N ALA A 73 -7.76 -2.23 5.81
CA ALA A 73 -8.17 -3.55 5.35
C ALA A 73 -8.42 -3.57 3.83
N ALA A 74 -8.98 -2.49 3.27
CA ALA A 74 -9.12 -2.34 1.83
C ALA A 74 -7.76 -2.26 1.12
N ALA A 75 -6.80 -1.50 1.66
CA ALA A 75 -5.44 -1.45 1.15
C ALA A 75 -4.75 -2.82 1.22
N GLU A 76 -4.84 -3.53 2.36
CA GLU A 76 -4.33 -4.89 2.52
C GLU A 76 -4.94 -5.86 1.50
N SER A 77 -6.26 -5.85 1.32
CA SER A 77 -6.94 -6.68 0.34
C SER A 77 -6.50 -6.36 -1.09
N ALA A 78 -6.33 -5.08 -1.43
CA ALA A 78 -5.84 -4.65 -2.74
C ALA A 78 -4.39 -5.10 -2.98
N VAL A 79 -3.51 -4.99 -1.98
CA VAL A 79 -2.12 -5.48 -2.09
C VAL A 79 -2.09 -7.00 -2.31
N HIS A 80 -2.86 -7.76 -1.54
CA HIS A 80 -2.94 -9.21 -1.74
C HIS A 80 -3.50 -9.60 -3.11
N THR A 81 -4.49 -8.86 -3.60
CA THR A 81 -5.06 -9.09 -4.94
C THR A 81 -4.02 -8.80 -6.02
N ALA A 82 -3.32 -7.67 -5.94
CA ALA A 82 -2.24 -7.32 -6.86
C ALA A 82 -1.08 -8.32 -6.80
N TRP A 83 -0.70 -8.76 -5.60
CA TRP A 83 0.40 -9.72 -5.42
C TRP A 83 0.09 -11.08 -6.05
N ARG A 84 -1.14 -11.58 -5.88
CA ARG A 84 -1.61 -12.83 -6.49
C ARG A 84 -1.74 -12.76 -8.01
N ALA A 85 -1.91 -11.56 -8.56
CA ALA A 85 -2.02 -11.34 -10.00
C ALA A 85 -0.65 -11.30 -10.71
N MET A 86 0.46 -11.24 -9.97
CA MET A 86 1.79 -11.31 -10.57
C MET A 86 2.23 -12.77 -10.78
N PRO A 87 2.88 -13.05 -11.92
CA PRO A 87 3.38 -14.38 -12.27
C PRO A 87 4.53 -14.87 -11.38
#